data_AF-A0A291LIY6-F1
#
_entry.id   AF-A0A291LIY6-F1
#
_cell.length_a   1.000
_cell.length_b   1.000
_cell.length_c   1.000
_cell.angle_alpha   90.00
_cell.angle_beta   90.00
_cell.angle_gamma   90.00
#
_symmetry.space_group_name_H-M   'P 1'
#
loop_
_entity.id
_entity.type
_entity.pdbx_description
1 polymer ?
#
loop_
_entity_poly.entity_id
_entity_poly.type
_entity_poly.pdbx_seq_one_letter_code
_entity_poly.pdbx_strand_id
1 'polypeptide(L)'
;MQLPCFNEFKNTFYEVNVKLVPDNIYELLTPRGLAFWLMDDGSRHGSGMHIGVYAFTNTDVDKLMFTLQDKFNIKCSIHYNRDKKPRIYIFKESMDTLINLVKPFFIKEMLYKLGL
;
A
#
# COMPACT_ATOMS: atom_id res chain seq x y z
N MET A 1 -2.96 -27.94 -7.47
CA MET A 1 -2.71 -28.22 -6.04
C MET A 1 -2.04 -26.99 -5.45
N GLN A 2 -2.56 -26.40 -4.37
CA GLN A 2 -1.94 -25.25 -3.70
C GLN A 2 -0.86 -25.76 -2.73
N LEU A 3 0.30 -25.11 -2.71
CA LEU A 3 1.37 -25.49 -1.77
C LEU A 3 1.00 -25.05 -0.34
N PRO A 4 1.17 -25.91 0.68
CA PRO A 4 0.82 -25.59 2.07
C PRO A 4 1.51 -24.35 2.64
N CYS A 5 2.69 -23.98 2.12
CA CYS A 5 3.41 -22.78 2.56
C CYS A 5 2.64 -21.47 2.28
N PHE A 6 1.67 -21.47 1.37
CA PHE A 6 0.83 -20.29 1.14
C PHE A 6 -0.32 -20.13 2.14
N ASN A 7 -0.59 -21.15 2.98
CA ASN A 7 -1.67 -21.09 3.95
C ASN A 7 -1.42 -20.02 5.03
N GLU A 8 -0.16 -19.76 5.39
CA GLU A 8 0.19 -18.70 6.34
C GLU A 8 -0.30 -17.33 5.86
N PHE A 9 -0.03 -16.99 4.59
CA PHE A 9 -0.50 -15.74 3.99
C PHE A 9 -2.02 -15.72 3.84
N LYS A 10 -2.62 -16.83 3.40
CA LYS A 10 -4.08 -16.91 3.27
C LYS A 10 -4.77 -16.67 4.61
N ASN A 11 -4.33 -17.36 5.66
CA ASN A 11 -4.94 -17.26 6.99
C ASN A 11 -4.73 -15.87 7.62
N THR A 12 -3.64 -15.18 7.27
CA THR A 12 -3.35 -13.83 7.77
C THR A 12 -4.19 -12.75 7.08
N PHE A 13 -4.39 -12.86 5.77
CA PHE A 13 -5.01 -11.80 4.96
C PHE A 13 -6.44 -12.10 4.52
N TYR A 14 -7.02 -13.24 4.91
CA TYR A 14 -8.38 -13.62 4.58
C TYR A 14 -9.14 -14.18 5.78
N GLU A 15 -10.36 -13.68 5.98
CA GLU A 15 -11.34 -14.23 6.90
C GLU A 15 -12.61 -14.57 6.13
N VAL A 16 -13.13 -15.78 6.28
CA VAL A 16 -14.34 -16.27 5.56
C VAL A 16 -14.27 -15.99 4.05
N ASN A 17 -13.10 -16.21 3.44
CA ASN A 17 -12.78 -15.95 2.02
C ASN A 17 -12.89 -14.47 1.56
N VAL A 18 -12.97 -13.53 2.49
CA VAL A 18 -12.91 -12.09 2.20
C VAL A 18 -11.53 -11.57 2.58
N LYS A 19 -10.90 -10.80 1.70
CA LYS A 19 -9.59 -10.19 1.97
C LYS A 19 -9.74 -9.08 3.01
N LEU A 20 -8.82 -9.02 3.97
CA LEU A 20 -8.76 -7.98 4.99
C LEU A 20 -7.32 -7.49 5.19
N VAL A 21 -7.17 -6.42 5.98
CA VAL A 21 -5.87 -5.97 6.49
C VAL A 21 -5.72 -6.44 7.95
N PRO A 22 -4.74 -7.30 8.27
CA PRO A 22 -4.59 -7.86 9.61
C PRO A 22 -4.19 -6.77 10.61
N ASP A 23 -4.50 -7.00 11.89
CA ASP A 23 -4.19 -6.03 12.95
C ASP A 23 -2.68 -5.80 13.12
N ASN A 24 -1.86 -6.82 12.84
CA ASN A 24 -0.40 -6.76 12.88
C ASN A 24 0.23 -6.30 11.54
N ILE A 25 -0.52 -5.58 10.70
CA ILE A 25 0.03 -5.04 9.45
C ILE A 25 1.19 -4.07 9.71
N TYR A 26 1.19 -3.41 10.87
CA TYR A 26 2.27 -2.55 11.30
C TYR A 26 3.59 -3.32 11.33
N GLU A 27 3.62 -4.52 11.88
CA GLU A 27 4.81 -5.37 11.93
C GLU A 27 5.13 -5.97 10.55
N LEU A 28 4.11 -6.49 9.86
CA LEU A 28 4.26 -7.26 8.62
C LEU A 28 4.70 -6.42 7.41
N LEU A 29 4.21 -5.19 7.28
CA LEU A 29 4.51 -4.37 6.11
C LEU A 29 5.95 -3.87 6.17
N THR A 30 6.79 -4.35 5.27
CA THR A 30 8.20 -3.94 5.14
C THR A 30 8.38 -2.94 4.00
N PRO A 31 9.53 -2.23 3.89
CA PRO A 31 9.84 -1.39 2.72
C PRO A 31 9.72 -2.13 1.39
N ARG A 32 10.12 -3.41 1.35
CA ARG A 32 9.98 -4.28 0.17
C ARG A 32 8.52 -4.63 -0.14
N GLY A 33 7.73 -4.94 0.89
CA GLY A 33 6.30 -5.19 0.75
C GLY A 33 5.55 -3.96 0.24
N LEU A 34 5.88 -2.78 0.79
CA LEU A 34 5.36 -1.51 0.31
C LEU A 34 5.74 -1.26 -1.15
N ALA A 35 7.00 -1.51 -1.53
CA ALA A 35 7.43 -1.36 -2.91
C ALA A 35 6.60 -2.20 -3.90
N PHE A 36 6.34 -3.46 -3.56
CA PHE A 36 5.53 -4.35 -4.41
C PHE A 36 4.08 -3.88 -4.48
N TRP A 37 3.51 -3.45 -3.36
CA TRP A 37 2.16 -2.90 -3.32
C TRP A 37 2.02 -1.61 -4.18
N LEU A 38 3.02 -0.72 -4.16
CA LEU A 38 3.03 0.46 -5.02
C LEU A 38 3.23 0.12 -6.51
N MET A 39 4.00 -0.91 -6.81
CA MET A 39 4.13 -1.40 -8.18
C MET A 39 2.80 -1.96 -8.69
N ASP A 40 2.05 -2.70 -7.87
CA ASP A 40 0.74 -3.22 -8.24
C ASP A 40 -0.32 -2.10 -8.33
N ASP A 41 -0.61 -1.43 -7.22
CA ASP A 41 -1.78 -0.55 -7.05
C ASP A 41 -1.45 0.95 -6.98
N GLY A 42 -0.17 1.32 -6.98
CA GLY A 42 0.29 2.70 -6.96
C GLY A 42 0.14 3.39 -8.31
N SER A 43 -0.21 4.68 -8.30
CA SER A 43 -0.33 5.51 -9.50
C SER A 43 0.03 6.96 -9.20
N ARG A 44 0.74 7.61 -10.13
CA ARG A 44 1.13 9.01 -9.97
C ARG A 44 -0.11 9.91 -9.98
N HIS A 45 -0.17 10.87 -9.05
CA HIS A 45 -1.23 11.87 -9.00
C HIS A 45 -0.66 13.26 -8.68
N GLY A 46 -0.52 14.09 -9.74
CA GLY A 46 0.15 15.38 -9.62
C GLY A 46 1.59 15.22 -9.13
N SER A 47 1.89 15.83 -7.99
CA SER A 47 3.18 15.73 -7.29
C SER A 47 3.18 14.69 -6.16
N GLY A 48 2.09 13.94 -5.98
CA GLY A 48 1.96 12.84 -5.03
C GLY A 48 1.63 11.52 -5.72
N MET A 49 1.10 10.58 -4.94
CA MET A 49 0.75 9.23 -5.41
C MET A 49 -0.58 8.77 -4.84
N HIS A 50 -1.40 8.10 -5.64
CA HIS A 50 -2.55 7.33 -5.18
C HIS A 50 -2.22 5.85 -5.07
N ILE A 51 -2.77 5.18 -4.06
CA ILE A 51 -2.81 3.73 -3.95
C ILE A 51 -4.28 3.30 -3.98
N GLY A 52 -4.64 2.42 -4.91
CA GLY A 52 -5.98 1.84 -4.97
C GLY A 52 -6.22 0.88 -3.79
N VAL A 53 -7.29 1.11 -3.02
CA VAL A 53 -7.65 0.27 -1.85
C VAL A 53 -9.12 -0.17 -1.92
N TYR A 54 -9.61 -0.41 -3.12
CA TYR A 54 -11.04 -0.64 -3.41
C TYR A 54 -11.62 -1.92 -2.80
N ALA A 55 -10.77 -2.87 -2.43
CA ALA A 55 -11.17 -4.16 -1.86
C ALA A 55 -11.25 -4.15 -0.32
N PHE A 56 -10.93 -3.01 0.31
CA PHE A 56 -10.75 -2.92 1.76
C PHE A 56 -11.84 -2.08 2.42
N THR A 57 -12.18 -2.44 3.66
CA THR A 57 -13.10 -1.66 4.49
C THR A 57 -12.45 -0.36 4.97
N ASN A 58 -13.22 0.58 5.52
CA ASN A 58 -12.63 1.80 6.10
C ASN A 58 -11.64 1.48 7.23
N THR A 59 -11.97 0.50 8.09
CA THR A 59 -11.08 0.05 9.17
C THR A 59 -9.76 -0.52 8.63
N ASP A 60 -9.82 -1.29 7.54
CA ASP A 60 -8.61 -1.78 6.87
C ASP A 60 -7.76 -0.63 6.31
N VAL A 61 -8.42 0.35 5.67
CA VAL A 61 -7.74 1.54 5.14
C VAL A 61 -7.11 2.37 6.26
N ASP A 62 -7.77 2.49 7.41
CA ASP A 62 -7.24 3.20 8.58
C ASP A 62 -5.97 2.52 9.12
N LYS A 63 -5.93 1.17 9.20
CA LYS A 63 -4.72 0.41 9.58
C LYS A 63 -3.56 0.65 8.62
N LEU A 64 -3.84 0.64 7.32
CA LEU A 64 -2.84 0.90 6.29
C LEU A 64 -2.31 2.33 6.40
N MET A 65 -3.20 3.33 6.54
CA MET A 65 -2.81 4.73 6.70
C MET A 65 -2.04 4.98 8.00
N PHE A 66 -2.43 4.35 9.11
CA PHE A 66 -1.69 4.42 10.37
C PHE A 66 -0.26 3.86 10.18
N THR A 67 -0.13 2.70 9.55
CA THR A 67 1.18 2.09 9.28
C THR A 67 2.05 2.98 8.38
N LEU A 68 1.49 3.56 7.32
CA LEU A 68 2.23 4.48 6.45
C LEU A 68 2.74 5.71 7.22
N GLN A 69 1.89 6.31 8.05
CA GLN A 69 2.22 7.53 8.78
C GLN A 69 3.19 7.29 9.93
N ASP A 70 2.90 6.31 10.79
CA ASP A 70 3.67 6.09 12.02
C ASP A 70 4.97 5.32 11.77
N LYS A 71 4.91 4.20 11.04
CA LYS A 71 6.09 3.35 10.80
C LYS A 71 7.07 3.96 9.80
N PHE A 72 6.54 4.54 8.72
CA PHE A 72 7.36 4.97 7.59
C PHE A 72 7.50 6.49 7.47
N ASN A 73 6.85 7.25 8.36
CA ASN A 73 6.83 8.72 8.29
C ASN A 73 6.33 9.24 6.92
N ILE A 74 5.34 8.55 6.34
CA ILE A 74 4.71 8.90 5.07
C ILE A 74 3.36 9.55 5.37
N LYS A 75 3.27 10.86 5.18
CA LYS A 75 2.02 11.60 5.30
C LYS A 75 1.07 11.16 4.19
N CYS A 76 -0.15 10.78 4.57
CA CYS A 76 -1.20 10.38 3.64
C CYS A 76 -2.61 10.75 4.12
N SER A 77 -3.58 10.79 3.20
CA SER A 77 -5.00 11.01 3.47
C SER A 77 -5.86 10.06 2.63
N ILE A 78 -7.14 9.91 3.00
CA ILE A 78 -8.10 9.19 2.17
C ILE A 78 -8.72 10.13 1.13
N HIS A 79 -8.66 9.73 -0.14
CA HIS A 79 -9.33 10.37 -1.26
C HIS A 79 -10.37 9.42 -1.85
N TYR A 80 -11.37 9.96 -2.52
CA TYR A 80 -12.36 9.16 -3.26
C TYR A 80 -12.26 9.45 -4.75
N ASN A 81 -12.45 8.43 -5.58
CA ASN A 81 -12.62 8.64 -7.01
C ASN A 81 -14.06 9.08 -7.34
N ARG A 82 -14.36 9.31 -8.63
CA ARG A 82 -15.70 9.72 -9.09
C ARG A 82 -16.81 8.72 -8.72
N ASP A 83 -16.45 7.44 -8.64
CA ASP A 83 -17.34 6.33 -8.28
C ASP A 83 -17.38 6.07 -6.76
N LYS A 84 -16.90 7.02 -5.95
CA LYS A 84 -16.81 6.91 -4.48
C LYS A 84 -15.98 5.72 -3.98
N LYS A 85 -15.04 5.23 -4.78
CA LYS A 85 -14.08 4.20 -4.34
C LYS A 85 -12.89 4.84 -3.63
N PRO A 86 -12.42 4.26 -2.50
CA PRO A 86 -11.37 4.84 -1.68
C PRO A 86 -9.98 4.66 -2.30
N ARG A 87 -9.13 5.68 -2.14
CA ARG A 87 -7.71 5.68 -2.49
C ARG A 87 -6.92 6.33 -1.36
N ILE A 88 -5.77 5.77 -1.02
CA ILE A 88 -4.83 6.47 -0.16
C ILE A 88 -4.06 7.45 -1.04
N TYR A 89 -4.01 8.73 -0.65
CA TYR A 89 -3.19 9.75 -1.27
C TYR A 89 -1.95 10.03 -0.42
N ILE A 90 -0.78 9.76 -0.98
CA ILE A 90 0.51 10.15 -0.40
C ILE A 90 0.83 11.57 -0.86
N PHE A 91 1.08 12.43 0.13
CA PHE A 91 1.35 13.85 -0.10
C PHE A 91 2.73 14.06 -0.74
N LYS A 92 2.86 15.15 -1.51
CA LYS A 92 4.11 15.52 -2.20
C LYS A 92 5.30 15.62 -1.23
N GLU A 93 5.06 16.10 -0.01
CA GLU A 93 6.08 16.31 1.02
C GLU A 93 6.67 14.98 1.53
N SER A 94 6.00 13.85 1.29
CA SER A 94 6.48 12.52 1.66
C SER A 94 7.01 11.71 0.48
N MET A 95 7.00 12.24 -0.74
CA MET A 95 7.46 11.51 -1.92
C MET A 95 8.96 11.19 -1.87
N ASP A 96 9.81 12.09 -1.38
CA ASP A 96 11.25 11.81 -1.25
C ASP A 96 11.51 10.70 -0.23
N THR A 97 10.84 10.75 0.92
CA THR A 97 10.87 9.68 1.94
C THR A 97 10.42 8.35 1.35
N LEU A 98 9.29 8.34 0.64
CA LEU A 98 8.73 7.16 -0.03
C LEU A 98 9.74 6.58 -1.03
N ILE A 99 10.25 7.40 -1.94
CA ILE A 99 11.17 6.98 -3.00
C ILE A 99 12.44 6.39 -2.40
N ASN A 100 13.06 7.06 -1.43
CA ASN A 100 14.27 6.55 -0.78
C ASN A 100 14.03 5.19 -0.10
N LEU A 101 12.85 5.01 0.50
CA LEU A 101 12.46 3.79 1.18
C LEU A 101 12.25 2.60 0.22
N VAL A 102 11.59 2.83 -0.93
CA VAL A 102 11.10 1.75 -1.80
C VAL A 102 11.94 1.53 -3.05
N LYS A 103 12.66 2.54 -3.56
CA LYS A 103 13.42 2.50 -4.82
C LYS A 103 14.39 1.31 -4.91
N PRO A 104 15.11 0.88 -3.85
CA PRO A 104 15.98 -0.30 -3.92
C PRO A 104 15.28 -1.60 -4.31
N PHE A 105 13.95 -1.67 -4.20
CA PHE A 105 13.13 -2.85 -4.49
C PHE A 105 12.26 -2.71 -5.74
N PHE A 106 12.28 -1.54 -6.40
CA PHE A 106 11.56 -1.31 -7.65
C PHE A 106 12.32 -1.88 -8.85
N ILE A 107 11.58 -2.46 -9.79
CA ILE A 107 12.13 -2.80 -11.10
C ILE A 107 12.24 -1.55 -11.97
N LYS A 108 13.22 -1.54 -12.88
CA LYS A 108 13.54 -0.40 -13.74
C LYS A 108 12.32 0.06 -14.54
N GLU A 109 11.55 -0.89 -15.04
CA GLU A 109 10.39 -0.70 -15.91
C GLU A 109 9.21 -0.04 -15.19
N MET A 110 9.20 -0.02 -13.85
CA MET A 110 8.13 0.58 -13.04
C MET A 110 8.56 1.85 -12.30
N LEU A 111 9.80 2.31 -12.49
CA LEU A 111 10.30 3.56 -11.91
C LEU A 111 9.48 4.80 -12.32
N TYR A 112 8.82 4.76 -13.48
CA TYR A 112 7.94 5.83 -13.94
C TYR A 112 6.78 6.11 -12.95
N LYS A 113 6.35 5.10 -12.15
CA LYS A 113 5.33 5.29 -11.10
C LYS A 113 5.82 6.21 -9.98
N LEU A 114 7.12 6.20 -9.71
CA LEU A 114 7.80 7.11 -8.77
C LEU A 114 8.16 8.46 -9.41
N GLY A 115 7.94 8.63 -10.71
CA GLY A 115 8.37 9.81 -11.46
C GLY A 115 9.87 9.84 -11.78
N LEU A 116 10.52 8.68 -11.77
CA LEU A 116 11.94 8.48 -12.08
C LEU A 116 12.16 7.88 -13.47
#